data_AF-A0A2X1K6D6-F1
#
_entry.id   AF-A0A2X1K6D6-F1
#
_cell.length_a   1.000
_cell.length_b   1.000
_cell.length_c   1.000
_cell.angle_alpha   90.00
_cell.angle_beta   90.00
_cell.angle_gamma   90.00
#
_symmetry.space_group_name_H-M   'P 1'
#
loop_
_entity.id
_entity.type
_entity.pdbx_description
1 polymer ?
#
loop_
_entity_poly.entity_id
_entity_poly.type
_entity_poly.pdbx_seq_one_letter_code
_entity_poly.pdbx_strand_id
1 'polypeptide(L)'
;MLAMPRSDLRVITRQGDIGMEELRQALTVENYTTARSADSYPAFSPMLVEWLKEGWLLASAEMQHSELRGGVLLLALLHSPLRYIPPAAARLLTGINRDRLQQDFVQWTQESAESVVPDADGKGAGTMTDASDTLLARYAKNMTADARNGRLDPVLCRDHEIDLMIDILCRRRKNNPVVVGEAGRGQKRTD
;
A
#
# COMPACT_ATOMS: atom_id res chain seq x y z
N MET A 1 14.45 -1.51 0.39
CA MET A 1 13.33 -1.70 1.33
C MET A 1 13.53 -1.04 2.71
N LEU A 2 14.75 -0.88 3.22
CA LEU A 2 14.99 -0.23 4.54
C LEU A 2 14.89 1.32 4.55
N ALA A 3 14.98 1.98 3.39
CA ALA A 3 14.95 3.45 3.29
C ALA A 3 13.53 4.05 3.23
N MET A 4 12.49 3.23 3.05
CA MET A 4 11.11 3.71 2.98
C MET A 4 10.56 3.89 4.41
N PRO A 5 10.03 5.08 4.77
CA PRO A 5 9.71 5.40 6.16
C PRO A 5 8.54 4.60 6.74
N ARG A 6 7.78 3.84 5.93
CA ARG A 6 6.67 2.96 6.38
C ARG A 6 6.59 1.66 5.58
N SER A 7 7.72 0.99 5.35
CA SER A 7 7.73 -0.34 4.71
C SER A 7 7.34 -1.45 5.68
N ASP A 8 6.86 -2.57 5.14
CA ASP A 8 6.47 -3.75 5.92
C ASP A 8 7.62 -4.21 6.84
N LEU A 9 8.86 -4.17 6.32
CA LEU A 9 10.07 -4.49 7.07
C LEU A 9 10.22 -3.64 8.35
N ARG A 10 9.93 -2.34 8.29
CA ARG A 10 10.09 -1.47 9.48
C ARG A 10 9.01 -1.75 10.52
N VAL A 11 7.79 -2.02 10.09
CA VAL A 11 6.69 -2.34 11.03
C VAL A 11 6.95 -3.68 11.71
N ILE A 12 7.33 -4.71 10.94
CA ILE A 12 7.61 -6.04 11.45
C ILE A 12 8.84 -6.05 12.39
N THR A 13 9.92 -5.36 12.02
CA THR A 13 11.12 -5.28 12.89
C THR A 13 10.87 -4.47 14.16
N ARG A 14 10.05 -3.43 14.11
CA ARG A 14 9.62 -2.68 15.31
C ARG A 14 8.79 -3.54 16.25
N GLN A 15 7.88 -4.37 15.71
CA GLN A 15 7.06 -5.27 16.51
C GLN A 15 7.87 -6.46 17.08
N GLY A 16 8.95 -6.83 16.39
CA GLY A 16 9.92 -7.83 16.86
C GLY A 16 11.01 -7.30 17.81
N ASP A 17 10.94 -6.04 18.25
CA ASP A 17 11.93 -5.37 19.11
C ASP A 17 13.37 -5.39 18.54
N ILE A 18 13.51 -5.35 17.21
CA ILE A 18 14.81 -5.36 16.54
C ILE A 18 15.20 -3.94 16.15
N GLY A 19 16.38 -3.51 16.61
CA GLY A 19 16.98 -2.24 16.23
C GLY A 19 17.29 -2.19 14.72
N MET A 20 16.65 -1.29 13.98
CA MET A 20 16.87 -1.15 12.53
C MET A 20 18.34 -0.85 12.20
N GLU A 21 18.99 -0.03 13.01
CA GLU A 21 20.40 0.33 12.79
C GLU A 21 21.34 -0.86 13.00
N GLU A 22 21.05 -1.71 14.00
CA GLU A 22 21.79 -2.95 14.24
C GLU A 22 21.58 -3.96 13.11
N LEU A 23 20.34 -4.10 12.63
CA LEU A 23 20.04 -4.95 11.47
C LEU A 23 20.73 -4.42 10.21
N ARG A 24 20.71 -3.11 9.98
CA ARG A 24 21.41 -2.47 8.85
C ARG A 24 22.91 -2.73 8.93
N GLN A 25 23.50 -2.57 10.10
CA GLN A 25 24.93 -2.82 10.32
C GLN A 25 25.28 -4.30 10.13
N ALA A 26 24.45 -5.22 10.62
CA ALA A 26 24.63 -6.66 10.46
C ALA A 26 24.44 -7.15 9.01
N LEU A 27 23.60 -6.46 8.21
CA LEU A 27 23.44 -6.69 6.77
C LEU A 27 24.57 -6.05 5.95
N THR A 28 25.17 -4.98 6.47
CA THR A 28 26.34 -4.31 5.86
C THR A 28 27.58 -5.11 6.19
N VAL A 29 27.72 -6.30 5.59
CA VAL A 29 28.96 -7.06 5.69
C VAL A 29 30.00 -6.41 4.78
N GLU A 30 31.19 -6.20 5.34
CA GLU A 30 32.42 -5.66 4.73
C GLU A 30 32.90 -6.41 3.46
N ASN A 31 32.18 -7.45 3.02
CA ASN A 31 32.54 -8.32 1.89
C ASN A 31 32.04 -7.85 0.52
N TYR A 32 31.33 -6.72 0.42
CA TYR A 32 31.36 -5.99 -0.85
C TYR A 32 32.67 -5.23 -0.92
N THR A 33 33.78 -5.96 -1.09
CA THR A 33 34.95 -5.37 -1.73
C THR A 33 34.42 -4.73 -2.99
N THR A 34 34.39 -3.41 -2.99
CA THR A 34 33.91 -2.60 -4.09
C THR A 34 34.93 -2.77 -5.22
N ALA A 35 34.90 -3.92 -5.88
CA ALA A 35 35.36 -4.07 -7.24
C ALA A 35 34.31 -3.36 -8.09
N ARG A 36 34.25 -2.02 -7.96
CA ARG A 36 33.63 -1.13 -8.92
C ARG A 36 34.46 -1.25 -10.19
N SER A 37 34.24 -2.32 -10.95
CA SER A 37 34.41 -2.25 -12.39
C SER A 37 33.31 -1.33 -12.86
N ALA A 38 33.65 -0.04 -13.05
CA ALA A 38 32.72 1.05 -13.29
C ALA A 38 31.94 0.96 -14.62
N ASP A 39 32.10 -0.15 -15.36
CA ASP A 39 31.68 -0.27 -16.76
C ASP A 39 30.87 -1.54 -17.08
N SER A 40 30.46 -2.30 -16.06
CA SER A 40 29.64 -3.51 -16.26
C SER A 40 28.19 -3.25 -15.90
N TYR A 41 27.25 -3.68 -16.75
CA TYR A 41 25.82 -3.64 -16.44
C TYR A 41 25.58 -4.39 -15.12
N PRO A 42 24.95 -3.77 -14.11
CA PRO A 42 24.74 -4.43 -12.82
C PRO A 42 23.83 -5.64 -13.03
N ALA A 43 24.40 -6.84 -12.90
CA ALA A 43 23.65 -8.09 -12.95
C ALA A 43 23.09 -8.42 -11.55
N PHE A 44 21.86 -8.92 -11.49
CA PHE A 44 21.29 -9.43 -10.25
C PHE A 44 21.95 -10.75 -9.85
N SER A 45 22.13 -10.94 -8.54
CA SER A 45 22.56 -12.24 -8.02
C SER A 45 21.51 -13.31 -8.32
N PRO A 46 21.88 -14.50 -8.81
CA PRO A 46 20.94 -15.60 -9.04
C PRO A 46 20.19 -15.99 -7.75
N MET A 47 20.83 -15.82 -6.59
CA MET A 47 20.19 -16.08 -5.28
C MET A 47 19.08 -15.08 -4.96
N LEU A 48 19.22 -13.83 -5.40
CA LEU A 48 18.16 -12.82 -5.23
C LEU A 48 16.94 -13.18 -6.09
N VAL A 49 17.17 -13.68 -7.31
CA VAL A 49 16.08 -14.13 -8.19
C VAL A 49 15.38 -15.36 -7.60
N GLU A 50 16.11 -16.30 -7.01
CA GLU A 50 15.54 -17.45 -6.31
C GLU A 50 14.69 -17.02 -5.11
N TRP A 51 15.20 -16.11 -4.28
CA TRP A 51 14.46 -15.55 -3.16
C TRP A 51 13.17 -14.83 -3.57
N LEU A 52 13.20 -14.04 -4.66
CA LEU A 52 12.00 -13.39 -5.20
C LEU A 52 10.96 -14.41 -5.68
N LYS A 53 11.38 -15.51 -6.31
CA LYS A 53 10.49 -16.58 -6.74
C LYS A 53 9.86 -17.30 -5.56
N GLU A 54 10.62 -17.59 -4.51
CA GLU A 54 10.12 -18.19 -3.27
C GLU A 54 9.10 -17.27 -2.58
N GLY A 55 9.40 -15.97 -2.49
CA GLY A 55 8.46 -14.98 -1.94
C GLY A 55 7.17 -14.86 -2.75
N TRP A 56 7.26 -14.90 -4.08
CA TRP A 56 6.08 -14.89 -4.94
C TRP A 56 5.24 -16.16 -4.79
N LEU A 57 5.89 -17.33 -4.71
CA LEU A 57 5.20 -18.59 -4.49
C LEU A 57 4.44 -18.56 -3.16
N LEU A 58 5.06 -18.03 -2.11
CA LEU A 58 4.42 -17.90 -0.80
C LEU A 58 3.24 -16.92 -0.82
N ALA A 59 3.41 -15.74 -1.43
CA ALA A 59 2.34 -14.74 -1.60
C ALA A 59 1.10 -15.32 -2.29
N SER A 60 1.33 -16.04 -3.40
CA SER A 60 0.27 -16.58 -4.24
C SER A 60 -0.38 -17.84 -3.66
N ALA A 61 0.40 -18.74 -3.04
CA ALA A 61 -0.09 -20.02 -2.54
C ALA A 61 -0.80 -19.92 -1.19
N GLU A 62 -0.27 -19.11 -0.26
CA GLU A 62 -0.75 -19.07 1.12
C GLU A 62 -1.59 -17.84 1.43
N MET A 63 -1.26 -16.69 0.83
CA MET A 63 -1.86 -15.40 1.22
C MET A 63 -2.84 -14.84 0.18
N GLN A 64 -3.05 -15.52 -0.95
CA GLN A 64 -3.86 -15.05 -2.10
C GLN A 64 -3.54 -13.60 -2.53
N HIS A 65 -2.32 -13.14 -2.30
CA HIS A 65 -1.90 -11.80 -2.66
C HIS A 65 -1.56 -11.75 -4.15
N SER A 66 -2.10 -10.75 -4.85
CA SER A 66 -1.82 -10.47 -6.26
C SER A 66 -0.50 -9.71 -6.46
N GLU A 67 0.11 -9.22 -5.38
CA GLU A 67 1.34 -8.44 -5.42
C GLU A 67 2.39 -8.93 -4.41
N LEU A 68 3.66 -8.77 -4.79
CA LEU A 68 4.81 -9.11 -3.97
C LEU A 68 5.12 -7.97 -2.99
N ARG A 69 4.71 -8.15 -1.74
CA ARG A 69 4.97 -7.19 -0.66
C ARG A 69 6.29 -7.44 0.06
N GLY A 70 6.88 -6.39 0.63
CA GLY A 70 8.12 -6.49 1.39
C GLY A 70 8.01 -7.36 2.63
N GLY A 71 6.82 -7.46 3.24
CA GLY A 71 6.57 -8.36 4.36
C GLY A 71 6.64 -9.83 3.95
N VAL A 72 6.12 -10.18 2.78
CA VAL A 72 6.17 -11.56 2.26
C VAL A 72 7.61 -11.94 1.89
N LEU A 73 8.37 -11.00 1.34
CA LEU A 73 9.80 -11.18 1.09
C LEU A 73 10.56 -11.47 2.37
N LEU A 74 10.29 -10.73 3.45
CA LEU A 74 10.86 -11.03 4.77
C LEU A 74 10.44 -12.42 5.26
N LEU A 75 9.20 -12.83 5.04
CA LEU A 75 8.72 -14.12 5.48
C LEU A 75 9.42 -15.28 4.74
N ALA A 76 9.58 -15.15 3.41
CA ALA A 76 10.39 -16.08 2.62
C ALA A 76 11.85 -16.09 3.08
N LEU A 77 12.38 -14.93 3.47
CA LEU A 77 13.72 -14.79 4.02
C LEU A 77 13.88 -15.52 5.37
N LEU A 78 12.85 -15.45 6.23
CA LEU A 78 12.79 -16.14 7.53
C LEU A 78 12.60 -17.65 7.40
N HIS A 79 12.10 -18.14 6.28
CA HIS A 79 12.02 -19.59 6.02
C HIS A 79 13.43 -20.19 5.82
N SER A 80 14.32 -19.45 5.14
CA SER A 80 15.68 -19.87 4.81
C SER A 80 16.73 -18.77 5.13
N PRO A 81 16.91 -18.36 6.40
CA PRO A 81 17.68 -17.17 6.76
C PRO A 81 19.18 -17.30 6.47
N LEU A 82 19.75 -18.49 6.66
CA LEU A 82 21.19 -18.75 6.43
C LEU A 82 21.55 -18.82 4.94
N ARG A 83 20.57 -18.98 4.04
CA ARG A 83 20.81 -19.05 2.60
C ARG A 83 21.05 -17.65 2.01
N TYR A 84 20.31 -16.65 2.48
CA TYR A 84 20.28 -15.33 1.85
C TYR A 84 20.93 -14.22 2.68
N ILE A 85 21.11 -14.44 3.99
CA ILE A 85 21.62 -13.42 4.91
C ILE A 85 22.87 -13.92 5.64
N PRO A 86 23.84 -13.03 5.92
CA PRO A 86 24.90 -13.27 6.89
C PRO A 86 24.39 -13.79 8.25
N PRO A 87 25.15 -14.68 8.92
CA PRO A 87 24.73 -15.28 10.18
C PRO A 87 24.53 -14.25 11.31
N ALA A 88 25.20 -13.10 11.24
CA ALA A 88 24.99 -12.00 12.19
C ALA A 88 23.56 -11.44 12.12
N ALA A 89 23.07 -11.12 10.92
CA ALA A 89 21.72 -10.61 10.73
C ALA A 89 20.66 -11.72 10.86
N ALA A 90 20.97 -12.97 10.50
CA ALA A 90 20.09 -14.10 10.74
C ALA A 90 19.75 -14.26 12.23
N ARG A 91 20.74 -14.12 13.13
CA ARG A 91 20.52 -14.20 14.59
C ARG A 91 19.59 -13.12 15.14
N LEU A 92 19.67 -11.90 14.59
CA LEU A 92 18.78 -10.80 14.98
C LEU A 92 17.33 -11.10 14.56
N LEU A 93 17.15 -11.68 13.37
CA LEU A 93 15.84 -12.00 12.83
C LEU A 93 15.19 -13.25 13.45
N THR A 94 15.95 -14.12 14.12
CA THR A 94 15.41 -15.27 14.88
C THR A 94 14.46 -14.85 16.00
N GLY A 95 14.56 -13.62 16.51
CA GLY A 95 13.62 -13.08 17.49
C GLY A 95 12.18 -12.95 16.97
N ILE A 96 12.00 -12.92 15.65
CA ILE A 96 10.68 -12.84 15.01
C ILE A 96 10.08 -14.25 14.92
N ASN A 97 8.92 -14.44 15.56
CA ASN A 97 8.18 -15.68 15.43
C ASN A 97 7.51 -15.77 14.05
N ARG A 98 8.10 -16.55 13.15
CA ARG A 98 7.63 -16.70 11.76
C ARG A 98 6.21 -17.23 11.65
N ASP A 99 5.82 -18.19 12.49
CA ASP A 99 4.49 -18.82 12.43
C ASP A 99 3.40 -17.82 12.82
N ARG A 100 3.66 -16.99 13.84
CA ARG A 100 2.78 -15.87 14.20
C ARG A 100 2.73 -14.80 13.14
N LEU A 101 3.87 -14.43 12.55
CA LEU A 101 3.91 -13.44 11.47
C LEU A 101 3.12 -13.92 10.24
N GLN A 102 3.14 -15.22 9.95
CA GLN A 102 2.39 -15.82 8.85
C GLN A 102 0.87 -15.81 9.12
N GLN A 103 0.46 -16.17 10.34
CA GLN A 103 -0.96 -16.23 10.74
C GLN A 103 -1.58 -14.83 10.86
N ASP A 104 -0.88 -13.90 11.49
CA ASP A 104 -1.37 -12.55 11.79
C ASP A 104 -0.80 -11.49 10.84
N PHE A 105 -0.37 -11.89 9.63
CA PHE A 105 0.34 -11.03 8.67
C PHE A 105 -0.38 -9.69 8.42
N VAL A 106 -1.71 -9.73 8.32
CA VAL A 106 -2.55 -8.55 8.10
C VAL A 106 -2.50 -7.58 9.30
N GLN A 107 -2.51 -8.10 10.53
CA GLN A 107 -2.41 -7.27 11.73
C GLN A 107 -1.01 -6.67 11.88
N TRP A 108 0.03 -7.49 11.65
CA TRP A 108 1.42 -7.05 11.77
C TRP A 108 1.81 -6.01 10.71
N THR A 109 1.15 -6.00 9.56
CA THR A 109 1.45 -5.05 8.48
C THR A 109 0.44 -3.92 8.35
N GLN A 110 -0.54 -3.79 9.26
CA GLN A 110 -1.60 -2.78 9.17
C GLN A 110 -1.09 -1.33 9.20
N GLU A 111 -0.01 -1.05 9.93
CA GLU A 111 0.61 0.29 9.99
C GLU A 111 1.49 0.60 8.75
N SER A 112 1.71 -0.39 7.89
CA SER A 112 2.58 -0.27 6.72
C SER A 112 1.90 0.45 5.57
N ALA A 113 2.67 1.29 4.87
CA ALA A 113 2.23 1.93 3.64
C ALA A 113 2.09 0.93 2.47
N GLU A 114 2.65 -0.28 2.59
CA GLU A 114 2.50 -1.36 1.62
C GLU A 114 1.21 -2.17 1.84
N SER A 115 0.49 -1.94 2.94
CA SER A 115 -0.82 -2.57 3.20
C SER A 115 -1.98 -1.87 2.48
N VAL A 116 -1.69 -0.81 1.74
CA VAL A 116 -2.65 -0.23 0.81
C VAL A 116 -2.79 -1.23 -0.33
N VAL A 117 -3.84 -2.06 -0.23
CA VAL A 117 -4.33 -2.87 -1.34
C VAL A 117 -4.37 -1.95 -2.56
N PRO A 118 -3.65 -2.25 -3.65
CA PRO A 118 -3.93 -1.62 -4.91
C PRO A 118 -5.24 -2.26 -5.36
N ASP A 119 -6.35 -1.61 -5.02
CA ASP A 119 -7.40 -1.55 -6.02
C ASP A 119 -6.72 -1.02 -7.29
N ALA A 120 -6.74 -1.82 -8.34
CA ALA A 120 -6.38 -1.34 -9.66
C ALA A 120 -7.15 -0.03 -9.91
N ASP A 121 -6.42 0.98 -10.38
CA ASP A 121 -6.80 2.39 -10.52
C ASP A 121 -6.51 3.30 -9.31
N GLY A 122 -5.28 3.82 -9.33
CA GLY A 122 -4.72 4.65 -8.30
C GLY A 122 -5.55 5.88 -7.93
N LYS A 123 -5.63 6.13 -6.61
CA LYS A 123 -5.62 7.48 -6.03
C LYS A 123 -4.86 7.45 -4.72
N GLY A 124 -3.80 8.27 -4.66
CA GLY A 124 -3.15 8.61 -3.41
C GLY A 124 -4.06 9.45 -2.50
N ALA A 125 -3.66 9.45 -1.23
CA ALA A 125 -4.06 10.34 -0.14
C ALA A 125 -5.53 10.24 0.34
N GLY A 126 -5.69 9.62 1.52
CA GLY A 126 -6.88 9.79 2.35
C GLY A 126 -7.13 8.61 3.27
N THR A 127 -6.56 8.68 4.47
CA THR A 127 -6.88 7.86 5.65
C THR A 127 -8.36 7.45 5.70
N MET A 128 -8.66 6.18 5.44
CA MET A 128 -9.96 5.59 5.81
C MET A 128 -9.89 5.12 7.25
N THR A 129 -10.14 6.03 8.18
CA THR A 129 -10.72 5.66 9.47
C THR A 129 -12.12 5.10 9.23
N ASP A 130 -12.45 4.00 9.91
CA ASP A 130 -13.77 3.39 10.06
C ASP A 130 -14.93 4.36 9.76
N ALA A 131 -15.44 4.29 8.53
CA ALA A 131 -16.49 5.19 8.05
C ALA A 131 -17.88 4.80 8.59
N SER A 132 -18.00 3.67 9.29
CA SER A 132 -19.27 3.10 9.74
C SER A 132 -19.86 3.81 10.98
N ASP A 133 -19.06 4.51 11.80
CA ASP A 133 -19.56 5.23 13.00
C ASP A 133 -19.36 6.76 12.96
N THR A 134 -18.89 7.31 11.84
CA THR A 134 -18.80 8.77 11.66
C THR A 134 -20.19 9.41 11.50
N LEU A 135 -20.39 10.59 12.11
CA LEU A 135 -21.58 11.45 11.91
C LEU A 135 -21.93 11.67 10.42
N LEU A 136 -20.92 11.67 9.55
CA LEU A 136 -21.07 11.74 8.10
C LEU A 136 -21.90 10.58 7.52
N ALA A 137 -21.73 9.36 8.00
CA ALA A 137 -22.51 8.21 7.51
C ALA A 137 -23.98 8.26 7.96
N ARG A 138 -24.28 8.97 9.06
CA ARG A 138 -25.65 9.12 9.57
C ARG A 138 -26.44 10.20 8.82
N TYR A 139 -25.78 11.23 8.29
CA TYR A 139 -26.45 12.40 7.71
C TYR A 139 -26.07 12.72 6.25
N ALA A 140 -25.04 12.08 5.69
CA ALA A 140 -24.58 12.32 4.33
C ALA A 140 -24.44 11.01 3.55
N LYS A 141 -24.66 11.10 2.23
CA LYS A 141 -24.52 9.99 1.29
C LYS A 141 -23.28 10.22 0.42
N ASN A 142 -22.42 9.21 0.31
CA ASN A 142 -21.21 9.30 -0.50
C ASN A 142 -21.51 9.01 -1.98
N MET A 143 -21.79 10.08 -2.74
CA MET A 143 -22.09 9.98 -4.17
C MET A 143 -20.91 9.48 -5.03
N THR A 144 -19.66 9.66 -4.57
CA THR A 144 -18.48 9.17 -5.30
C THR A 144 -18.37 7.65 -5.22
N ALA A 145 -18.69 7.06 -4.07
CA ALA A 145 -18.76 5.61 -3.91
C ALA A 145 -19.90 5.00 -4.75
N ASP A 146 -21.07 5.65 -4.77
CA ASP A 146 -22.20 5.19 -5.58
C ASP A 146 -21.89 5.25 -7.09
N ALA A 147 -21.20 6.31 -7.55
CA ALA A 147 -20.77 6.42 -8.95
C ALA A 147 -19.78 5.30 -9.33
N ARG A 148 -18.82 4.98 -8.45
CA ARG A 148 -17.88 3.86 -8.67
C ARG A 148 -18.58 2.51 -8.75
N ASN A 149 -19.60 2.31 -7.93
CA ASN A 149 -20.40 1.09 -7.90
C ASN A 149 -21.44 1.01 -9.02
N GLY A 150 -21.48 1.97 -9.95
CA GLY A 150 -22.45 2.02 -11.04
C GLY A 150 -23.90 2.22 -10.59
N ARG A 151 -24.12 2.71 -9.36
CA ARG A 151 -25.45 2.97 -8.77
C ARG A 151 -25.97 4.37 -9.08
N LEU A 152 -25.13 5.23 -9.66
CA LEU A 152 -25.49 6.59 -10.04
C LEU A 152 -25.96 6.60 -11.50
N ASP A 153 -27.18 7.08 -11.74
CA ASP A 153 -27.69 7.23 -13.11
C ASP A 153 -26.93 8.32 -13.88
N PRO A 154 -26.61 8.09 -15.16
CA PRO A 154 -25.92 9.09 -15.98
C PRO A 154 -26.82 10.32 -16.20
N VAL A 155 -26.27 11.50 -15.96
CA VAL A 155 -26.97 12.77 -16.21
C VAL A 155 -26.82 13.14 -17.68
N LEU A 156 -27.91 13.06 -18.43
CA LEU A 156 -27.93 13.41 -19.85
C LEU A 156 -28.24 14.91 -20.06
N CYS A 157 -27.64 15.51 -21.09
CA CYS A 157 -27.93 16.86 -21.58
C CYS A 157 -27.63 18.01 -20.59
N ARG A 158 -26.65 17.84 -19.70
CA ARG A 158 -26.18 18.90 -18.77
C ARG A 158 -24.67 19.16 -18.85
N ASP A 159 -24.03 18.77 -19.95
CA ASP A 159 -22.56 18.85 -20.11
C ASP A 159 -22.02 20.26 -19.87
N HIS A 160 -22.69 21.28 -20.41
CA HIS A 160 -22.28 22.68 -20.23
C HIS A 160 -22.34 23.16 -18.76
N GLU A 161 -23.36 22.73 -18.02
CA GLU A 161 -23.50 23.07 -16.59
C GLU A 161 -22.42 22.34 -15.76
N ILE A 162 -22.12 21.10 -16.12
CA ILE A 162 -21.08 20.28 -15.48
C ILE A 162 -19.69 20.90 -15.73
N ASP A 163 -19.38 21.28 -16.96
CA ASP A 163 -18.11 21.92 -17.31
C ASP A 163 -17.89 23.23 -16.54
N LEU A 164 -18.94 24.06 -16.44
CA LEU A 164 -18.88 25.29 -15.66
C LEU A 164 -18.66 25.01 -14.16
N MET A 165 -19.29 23.97 -13.63
CA MET A 165 -19.11 23.55 -12.24
C MET A 165 -17.68 23.10 -11.96
N ILE A 166 -17.08 22.33 -12.86
CA ILE A 166 -15.68 21.89 -12.78
C ILE A 166 -14.75 23.11 -12.81
N ASP A 167 -14.96 24.05 -13.74
CA ASP A 167 -14.15 25.27 -13.82
C ASP A 167 -14.20 26.09 -12.52
N ILE A 168 -15.39 26.24 -11.91
CA ILE A 168 -15.52 26.95 -10.62
C ILE A 168 -14.78 26.20 -9.51
N LEU A 169 -14.92 24.88 -9.43
CA LEU A 169 -14.26 24.05 -8.40
C LEU A 169 -12.73 24.10 -8.51
N CYS A 170 -12.17 24.26 -9.72
CA CYS A 170 -10.74 24.36 -9.97
C CYS A 170 -10.12 25.72 -9.56
N ARG A 171 -10.92 26.73 -9.20
CA ARG A 171 -10.40 28.07 -8.82
C ARG A 171 -9.83 28.07 -7.40
N ARG A 172 -8.75 28.85 -7.19
CA ARG A 172 -8.13 29.01 -5.87
C ARG A 172 -8.96 29.84 -4.88
N ARG A 173 -9.86 30.70 -5.36
CA ARG A 173 -10.79 31.50 -4.55
C ARG A 173 -12.19 31.46 -5.17
N LYS A 174 -13.23 31.53 -4.33
CA LYS A 174 -14.66 31.45 -4.73
C LYS A 174 -14.98 30.16 -5.51
N ASN A 175 -14.59 29.03 -4.96
CA ASN A 175 -14.74 27.69 -5.55
C ASN A 175 -16.05 26.99 -5.16
N ASN A 176 -17.05 27.73 -4.70
CA ASN A 176 -18.35 27.17 -4.31
C ASN A 176 -19.35 27.42 -5.45
N PRO A 177 -19.55 26.47 -6.38
CA PRO A 177 -20.53 26.62 -7.44
C PRO A 177 -21.95 26.66 -6.84
N VAL A 178 -22.77 27.58 -7.32
CA VAL A 178 -24.19 27.67 -6.98
C VAL A 178 -24.97 27.54 -8.28
N VAL A 179 -25.71 26.45 -8.41
CA VAL A 179 -26.57 26.21 -9.58
C VAL A 179 -27.92 26.87 -9.32
N VAL A 180 -28.33 27.78 -10.19
CA VAL A 180 -29.65 28.43 -10.14
C VAL A 180 -30.40 28.04 -11.41
N GLY A 181 -31.58 27.48 -11.25
CA GLY A 181 -32.45 27.09 -12.36
C GLY A 181 -33.92 27.21 -11.97
N GLU A 182 -34.81 27.30 -12.96
CA GLU A 182 -36.25 27.24 -12.72
C GLU A 182 -36.60 25.93 -12.00
N ALA A 183 -37.35 26.03 -10.90
CA ALA A 183 -37.74 24.90 -10.06
C ALA A 183 -38.70 23.97 -10.82
N GLY A 184 -38.15 23.12 -11.69
CA GLY A 184 -38.99 22.30 -12.59
C GLY A 184 -38.32 21.17 -13.36
N ARG A 185 -36.98 21.04 -13.36
CA ARG A 185 -36.30 19.92 -14.06
C ARG A 185 -35.45 19.09 -13.11
N GLY A 186 -36.10 18.15 -12.40
CA GLY A 186 -35.43 16.99 -11.77
C GLY A 186 -35.72 16.70 -10.30
N GLN A 187 -36.58 17.47 -9.63
CA GLN A 187 -36.93 17.18 -8.23
C GLN A 187 -38.03 16.12 -8.15
N LYS A 188 -37.74 14.87 -8.49
CA LYS A 188 -38.60 13.75 -8.13
C LYS A 188 -37.84 12.44 -7.97
N ARG A 189 -38.04 11.87 -6.77
CA ARG A 189 -38.24 10.45 -6.45
C ARG A 189 -36.94 9.64 -6.51
N THR A 190 -36.52 8.96 -5.45
CA THR A 190 -37.26 7.97 -4.67
C THR A 190 -36.54 7.78 -3.32
N ASP A 191 -37.29 7.32 -2.33
CA ASP A 191 -36.83 6.90 -1.00
C ASP A 191 -35.60 5.97 -1.01
#